data_AF-A0A950MZR3-F1
#
_entry.id   AF-A0A950MZR3-F1
#
_cell.length_a   1.000
_cell.length_b   1.000
_cell.length_c   1.000
_cell.angle_alpha   90.00
_cell.angle_beta   90.00
_cell.angle_gamma   90.00
#
_symmetry.space_group_name_H-M   'P 1'
#
loop_
_entity.id
_entity.type
_entity.pdbx_description
1 polymer ?
#
loop_
_entity_poly.entity_id
_entity_poly.type
_entity_poly.pdbx_seq_one_letter_code
_entity_poly.pdbx_strand_id
1 'polypeptide(L)'
;MTEVLFYHLERKSLEDVLPGLVERSLERKWRALIKCESADRAAALDNLLWTYDEQSFLPHAQLGEGDSGRQPALITLDEENPN
;
A
#
# COMPACT_ATOMS: atom_id res chain seq x y z
N MET A 1 5.09 2.51 -22.17
CA MET A 1 5.23 1.05 -22.07
C MET A 1 4.87 0.70 -20.64
N THR A 2 4.03 -0.31 -20.40
CA THR A 2 3.66 -0.71 -19.04
C THR A 2 4.72 -1.65 -18.49
N GLU A 3 5.25 -1.36 -17.30
CA GLU A 3 6.19 -2.23 -16.60
C GLU A 3 5.45 -3.08 -15.58
N VAL A 4 5.78 -4.36 -15.51
CA VAL A 4 5.21 -5.32 -14.56
C VAL A 4 6.35 -6.04 -13.86
N LEU A 5 6.41 -5.91 -12.54
CA LEU A 5 7.46 -6.49 -11.70
C LEU A 5 6.87 -7.58 -10.81
N PHE A 6 7.58 -8.71 -10.70
CA PHE A 6 7.24 -9.79 -9.78
C PHE A 6 8.35 -9.93 -8.74
N TYR A 7 7.99 -9.81 -7.46
CA TYR A 7 8.93 -9.94 -6.35
C TYR A 7 8.88 -11.36 -5.79
N HIS A 8 9.99 -12.08 -5.86
CA HIS A 8 10.13 -13.40 -5.22
C HIS A 8 10.58 -13.22 -3.77
N LEU A 9 9.71 -13.62 -2.85
CA LEU A 9 9.92 -13.50 -1.42
C LEU A 9 10.59 -14.76 -0.87
N GLU A 10 11.91 -14.75 -0.71
CA GLU A 10 12.65 -15.93 -0.24
C GLU A 10 12.72 -16.06 1.29
N ARG A 11 13.05 -14.96 1.98
CA ARG A 11 13.32 -14.95 3.43
C ARG A 11 12.47 -13.94 4.21
N LYS A 12 11.80 -13.06 3.49
CA LYS A 12 10.98 -11.98 4.04
C LYS A 12 9.53 -12.25 3.67
N SER A 13 8.62 -11.93 4.58
CA SER A 13 7.19 -11.97 4.31
C SER A 13 6.77 -10.80 3.39
N LEU A 14 5.53 -10.83 2.91
CA LEU A 14 4.97 -9.69 2.19
C LEU A 14 4.94 -8.46 3.10
N GLU A 15 4.58 -8.67 4.35
CA GLU A 15 4.45 -7.67 5.39
C GLU A 15 5.80 -6.97 5.68
N ASP A 16 6.93 -7.67 5.51
CA ASP A 16 8.27 -7.09 5.65
C ASP A 16 8.72 -6.26 4.43
N VAL A 17 8.12 -6.48 3.26
CA VAL A 17 8.61 -5.92 1.99
C VAL A 17 7.68 -4.83 1.45
N LEU A 18 6.37 -5.01 1.57
CA LEU A 18 5.36 -4.11 1.04
C LEU A 18 5.53 -2.66 1.54
N PRO A 19 5.77 -2.38 2.84
CA PRO A 19 5.93 -1.00 3.30
C PRO A 19 7.08 -0.28 2.59
N GLY A 20 8.21 -0.97 2.40
CA GLY A 20 9.35 -0.42 1.68
C GLY A 20 9.06 -0.15 0.19
N LEU A 21 8.22 -0.96 -0.47
CA LEU A 21 7.82 -0.69 -1.85
C LEU A 21 6.91 0.55 -1.96
N VAL A 22 6.00 0.71 -0.99
CA VAL A 22 5.12 1.88 -0.91
C VAL A 22 5.95 3.13 -0.65
N GLU A 23 6.81 3.10 0.36
CA GLU A 23 7.73 4.20 0.70
C GLU A 23 8.54 4.67 -0.52
N ARG A 24 9.18 3.73 -1.23
CA ARG A 24 9.95 4.02 -2.44
C ARG A 24 9.11 4.62 -3.56
N SER A 25 7.82 4.27 -3.65
CA SER A 25 6.90 4.86 -4.62
C SER A 25 6.55 6.31 -4.22
N LEU A 26 6.26 6.53 -2.94
CA LEU A 26 5.95 7.86 -2.41
C LEU A 26 7.15 8.82 -2.45
N GLU A 27 8.37 8.34 -2.19
CA GLU A 27 9.61 9.12 -2.36
C GLU A 27 9.76 9.66 -3.80
N ARG A 28 9.30 8.89 -4.78
CA ARG A 28 9.27 9.28 -6.20
C ARG A 28 8.08 10.17 -6.57
N LYS A 29 7.26 10.56 -5.59
CA LYS A 29 5.99 11.30 -5.73
C LYS A 29 4.96 10.56 -6.59
N TRP A 30 5.03 9.23 -6.63
CA TRP A 30 4.01 8.41 -7.26
C TRP A 30 2.86 8.16 -6.31
N ARG A 31 1.70 7.81 -6.87
CA ARG A 31 0.56 7.29 -6.11
C ARG A 31 0.61 5.76 -6.11
N ALA A 32 0.25 5.16 -4.99
CA ALA A 32 0.18 3.71 -4.83
C ALA A 32 -1.27 3.25 -4.65
N LEU A 33 -1.62 2.14 -5.28
CA LEU A 33 -2.87 1.42 -5.01
C LEU A 33 -2.53 -0.02 -4.62
N ILE A 34 -2.97 -0.44 -3.45
CA ILE A 34 -2.73 -1.76 -2.87
C ILE A 34 -4.06 -2.51 -2.92
N LYS A 35 -4.17 -3.44 -3.87
CA LYS A 35 -5.35 -4.29 -4.00
C LYS A 35 -5.24 -5.50 -3.06
N CYS A 36 -6.25 -5.70 -2.24
CA CYS A 36 -6.36 -6.83 -1.31
C CYS A 36 -7.50 -7.75 -1.72
N GLU A 37 -7.41 -9.02 -1.31
CA GLU A 37 -8.45 -10.02 -1.59
C GLU A 37 -9.61 -10.02 -0.58
N SER A 38 -9.43 -9.41 0.58
CA SER A 38 -10.43 -9.37 1.66
C SER A 38 -10.29 -8.15 2.56
N ALA A 39 -11.41 -7.76 3.19
CA ALA A 39 -11.45 -6.64 4.13
C ALA A 39 -10.51 -6.86 5.33
N ASP A 40 -10.41 -8.09 5.85
CA ASP A 40 -9.50 -8.43 6.94
C ASP A 40 -8.03 -8.21 6.55
N ARG A 41 -7.65 -8.58 5.31
CA ARG A 41 -6.30 -8.30 4.81
C ARG A 41 -6.06 -6.82 4.59
N ALA A 42 -7.04 -6.08 4.08
CA ALA A 42 -6.95 -4.62 3.95
C ALA A 42 -6.74 -3.94 5.31
N ALA A 43 -7.50 -4.34 6.34
CA ALA A 43 -7.35 -3.82 7.69
C ALA A 43 -6.01 -4.19 8.32
N ALA A 44 -5.52 -5.42 8.09
CA ALA A 44 -4.20 -5.83 8.56
C ALA A 44 -3.07 -5.00 7.92
N LEU A 45 -3.17 -4.71 6.62
CA LEU A 45 -2.19 -3.88 5.91
C LEU A 45 -2.24 -2.41 6.32
N ASP A 46 -3.43 -1.86 6.54
CA ASP A 46 -3.61 -0.50 7.05
C ASP A 46 -2.88 -0.34 8.40
N ASN A 47 -3.14 -1.23 9.34
CA ASN A 47 -2.41 -1.25 10.62
C ASN A 47 -0.91 -1.42 10.44
N LEU A 48 -0.47 -2.34 9.57
CA LEU A 48 0.94 -2.58 9.30
C LEU A 48 1.66 -1.33 8.79
N LEU A 49 1.09 -0.63 7.81
CA LEU A 49 1.71 0.55 7.21
C LEU A 49 1.85 1.70 8.21
N TRP A 50 1.02 1.74 9.26
CA TRP A 50 1.18 2.68 10.37
C TRP A 50 2.28 2.29 11.37
N THR A 51 2.53 1.00 11.56
CA THR A 51 3.39 0.51 12.66
C THR A 51 4.68 -0.16 12.22
N TYR A 52 4.97 -0.27 10.92
CA TYR A 52 6.12 -1.05 10.45
C TYR A 52 7.48 -0.45 10.83
N ASP A 53 7.56 0.88 10.97
CA ASP A 53 8.73 1.62 11.41
C ASP A 53 8.30 2.87 12.18
N GLU A 54 8.76 3.01 13.42
CA GLU A 54 8.45 4.13 14.31
C GLU A 54 8.95 5.49 13.77
N GLN A 55 9.92 5.46 12.84
CA GLN A 55 10.50 6.64 12.22
C GLN A 55 9.90 6.96 10.85
N SER A 56 9.04 6.07 10.32
CA SER A 56 8.42 6.27 9.02
C SER A 56 7.00 6.83 9.15
N PHE A 57 6.62 7.60 8.14
CA PHE A 57 5.26 8.09 7.98
C PHE A 57 4.82 7.83 6.54
N LEU A 58 4.00 6.80 6.35
CA LEU A 58 3.40 6.47 5.07
C LEU A 58 1.94 6.93 5.06
N PRO A 59 1.61 8.12 4.55
CA PRO A 59 0.22 8.56 4.48
C PRO A 59 -0.59 7.66 3.54
N HIS A 60 -1.59 6.98 4.08
CA HIS A 60 -2.47 6.07 3.36
C HIS A 60 -3.89 6.09 3.92
N ALA A 61 -4.84 5.52 3.18
CA ALA A 61 -6.18 5.19 3.68
C ALA A 61 -6.76 4.00 2.92
N GLN A 62 -7.77 3.37 3.51
CA GLN A 62 -8.66 2.48 2.77
C GLN A 62 -9.60 3.29 1.86
N LEU A 63 -9.92 2.72 0.69
CA LEU A 63 -10.84 3.34 -0.25
C LEU A 63 -12.22 3.51 0.38
N GLY A 64 -12.76 4.73 0.29
CA GLY A 64 -14.07 5.07 0.87
C GLY A 64 -14.02 5.59 2.31
N GLU A 65 -12.86 5.56 2.97
CA GLU A 65 -12.68 6.20 4.28
C GLU A 65 -12.27 7.67 4.14
N GLY A 66 -12.86 8.54 4.97
CA GLY A 66 -12.50 9.95 5.07
C GLY A 66 -12.37 10.67 3.71
N ASP A 67 -11.25 11.36 3.53
CA ASP A 67 -10.87 12.00 2.25
C ASP A 67 -9.82 11.14 1.51
N SER A 68 -10.10 9.83 1.39
CA SER A 68 -9.21 8.83 0.80
C SER A 68 -8.69 9.24 -0.59
N GLY A 69 -9.48 9.93 -1.41
CA GLY A 69 -9.06 10.41 -2.74
C GLY A 69 -7.80 11.29 -2.73
N ARG A 70 -7.47 11.92 -1.59
CA ARG A 70 -6.27 12.76 -1.44
C ARG A 70 -5.05 12.01 -0.89
N GLN A 71 -5.24 10.79 -0.38
CA GLN A 71 -4.13 10.01 0.14
C GLN A 71 -3.25 9.52 -1.02
N PRO A 72 -1.93 9.57 -0.88
CA PRO A 72 -1.03 9.17 -1.95
C PRO A 72 -0.88 7.64 -2.05
N ALA A 73 -1.25 6.90 -1.00
CA ALA A 73 -1.42 5.46 -1.06
C ALA A 73 -2.85 5.07 -0.66
N LEU A 74 -3.45 4.17 -1.44
CA LEU A 74 -4.80 3.68 -1.22
C LEU A 74 -4.81 2.16 -1.08
N ILE A 75 -5.58 1.65 -0.13
CA ILE A 75 -5.86 0.21 0.01
C ILE A 75 -7.27 -0.03 -0.49
N THR A 76 -7.46 -0.98 -1.41
CA THR A 76 -8.76 -1.27 -2.01
C THR A 76 -9.05 -2.77 -2.09
N LEU A 77 -10.32 -3.12 -2.11
CA LEU A 77 -10.81 -4.45 -2.48
C LEU A 77 -11.29 -4.50 -3.94
N ASP A 78 -11.54 -3.33 -4.54
CA ASP A 78 -12.10 -3.22 -5.86
C ASP A 78 -11.05 -3.47 -6.95
N GLU A 79 -11.52 -3.83 -8.14
CA GLU A 79 -10.67 -3.96 -9.32
C GLU A 79 -10.41 -2.62 -10.02
N GLU A 80 -11.18 -1.60 -9.67
CA GLU A 80 -11.06 -0.27 -10.24
C GLU A 80 -9.81 0.44 -9.71
N ASN A 81 -9.17 1.22 -10.58
CA ASN A 81 -8.05 2.07 -10.21
C ASN A 81 -8.52 3.51 -10.01
N PRO A 82 -8.70 3.98 -8.76
CA PRO A 82 -9.14 5.34 -8.45
C PRO A 82 -8.02 6.40 -8.50
N ASN A 83 -6.78 6.03 -8.88
CA ASN A 83 -5.66 6.98 -9.02
C ASN A 83 -5.69 7.79 -10.30
#